data_AF-W1NRH2-F1
#
_entry.id   AF-W1NRH2-F1
#
_cell.length_a   1.000
_cell.length_b   1.000
_cell.length_c   1.000
_cell.angle_alpha   90.00
_cell.angle_beta   90.00
_cell.angle_gamma   90.00
#
_symmetry.space_group_name_H-M   'P 1'
#
loop_
_entity.id
_entity.type
_entity.pdbx_description
1 polymer ?
#
loop_
_entity_poly.entity_id
_entity_poly.type
_entity_poly.pdbx_seq_one_letter_code
_entity_poly.pdbx_strand_id
1 'polypeptide(L)' 'MSVNGKVCKDPKLAQSNDFFFAGLDTPGNRANPLGSRVTPVNVAQIAGLNTLSISMVRIDYAHGG' A
#
# COMPACT_ATOMS: atom_id res chain seq x y z
N MET A 1 -17.19 -14.09 6.31
CA MET A 1 -17.33 -14.66 4.96
C MET A 1 -16.02 -14.41 4.22
N SER A 2 -15.36 -15.45 3.74
CA SER A 2 -14.06 -15.35 3.05
C SER A 2 -14.26 -15.54 1.55
N VAL A 3 -13.58 -14.74 0.75
CA VAL A 3 -13.61 -14.78 -0.72
C VAL A 3 -12.18 -14.69 -1.26
N ASN A 4 -11.97 -15.05 -2.53
CA ASN A 4 -10.70 -14.77 -3.21
C ASN A 4 -10.60 -13.25 -3.45
N GLY A 5 -9.71 -12.58 -2.71
CA GLY A 5 -9.59 -11.12 -2.70
C GLY A 5 -10.23 -10.49 -1.46
N LYS A 6 -10.87 -9.33 -1.63
CA LYS A 6 -11.61 -8.63 -0.55
C LYS A 6 -13.07 -8.44 -0.93
N VAL A 7 -13.96 -8.50 0.06
CA VAL A 7 -15.37 -8.13 -0.10
C VAL A 7 -15.42 -6.63 -0.42
N CYS A 8 -16.11 -6.27 -1.49
CA CYS A 8 -16.22 -4.88 -1.93
C CYS A 8 -17.20 -4.09 -1.06
N LYS A 9 -16.87 -2.81 -0.85
CA LYS A 9 -17.80 -1.80 -0.32
C LYS A 9 -18.90 -1.54 -1.34
N ASP A 10 -20.06 -1.06 -0.89
CA ASP A 10 -21.10 -0.53 -1.80
C ASP A 10 -20.47 0.60 -2.64
N PRO A 11 -20.50 0.52 -3.99
CA PRO A 11 -19.89 1.52 -4.85
C PRO A 11 -20.48 2.93 -4.65
N LYS A 12 -21.73 3.05 -4.17
CA LYS A 12 -22.35 4.35 -3.86
C LYS A 12 -21.77 5.01 -2.61
N LEU A 13 -21.13 4.22 -1.74
CA LEU A 13 -20.47 4.71 -0.53
C LEU A 13 -18.98 4.96 -0.77
N ALA A 14 -18.46 4.66 -1.96
CA ALA A 14 -17.06 4.88 -2.31
C ALA A 14 -16.72 6.37 -2.32
N GLN A 15 -15.55 6.70 -1.77
CA GLN A 15 -15.03 8.05 -1.65
C GLN A 15 -13.61 8.13 -2.23
N SER A 16 -13.13 9.34 -2.49
CA SER A 16 -11.79 9.56 -3.07
C SER A 16 -10.66 8.98 -2.20
N ASN A 17 -10.82 9.00 -0.88
CA ASN A 17 -9.88 8.41 0.07
C ASN A 17 -9.75 6.89 -0.05
N ASP A 18 -10.77 6.18 -0.57
CA ASP A 18 -10.71 4.74 -0.80
C ASP A 18 -9.68 4.40 -1.90
N PHE A 19 -9.30 5.37 -2.74
CA PHE A 19 -8.37 5.23 -3.87
C PHE A 19 -7.04 6.00 -3.67
N PHE A 20 -6.82 6.62 -2.52
CA PHE A 20 -5.68 7.51 -2.29
C PHE A 20 -4.75 7.01 -1.20
N PHE A 21 -3.44 7.18 -1.42
CA PHE A 21 -2.40 6.93 -0.42
C PHE A 21 -1.35 8.03 -0.48
N ALA A 22 -1.05 8.62 0.68
CA ALA A 22 -0.01 9.62 0.85
C ALA A 22 1.21 9.05 1.58
N GLY A 23 2.34 9.75 1.50
CA GLY A 23 3.56 9.40 2.24
C GLY A 23 4.61 8.65 1.43
N LEU A 24 4.32 8.28 0.17
CA LEU A 24 5.32 7.75 -0.75
C LEU A 24 6.33 8.79 -1.24
N ASP A 25 6.07 10.08 -1.03
CA ASP A 25 6.99 11.19 -1.26
C ASP A 25 8.13 11.22 -0.23
N THR A 26 7.86 10.74 0.99
CA THR A 26 8.82 10.78 2.09
C THR A 26 9.57 9.44 2.23
N PRO A 27 10.90 9.44 2.41
CA PRO A 27 11.66 8.21 2.63
C PRO A 27 11.30 7.49 3.93
N GLY A 28 11.25 6.16 3.87
CA GLY A 28 11.08 5.33 5.06
C GLY A 28 12.30 5.33 5.99
N ASN A 29 12.05 5.11 7.29
CA ASN A 29 13.11 4.98 8.30
C ASN A 29 13.90 3.67 8.11
N ARG A 30 15.19 3.82 7.80
CA ARG A 30 16.16 2.75 7.53
C ARG A 30 17.11 2.47 8.69
N ALA A 31 16.94 3.13 9.84
CA ALA A 31 17.71 2.86 11.06
C ALA A 31 17.22 1.57 11.73
N ASN A 32 17.43 0.44 11.04
CA ASN A 32 17.09 -0.90 11.47
C ASN A 32 18.18 -1.89 11.00
N PRO A 33 18.27 -3.10 11.57
CA PRO A 33 19.35 -4.04 11.26
C PRO A 33 19.47 -4.46 9.79
N LEU A 34 18.38 -4.37 9.01
CA LEU A 34 18.38 -4.71 7.59
C LEU A 34 18.85 -3.54 6.71
N GLY A 35 18.99 -2.33 7.26
CA GLY A 35 19.34 -1.14 6.51
C GLY A 35 18.30 -0.74 5.46
N SER A 36 17.13 -1.38 5.41
CA SER A 36 16.12 -1.16 4.37
C SER A 36 14.73 -0.98 4.97
N ARG A 37 13.84 -0.33 4.23
CA ARG A 37 12.45 -0.12 4.64
C ARG A 37 11.52 -0.36 3.45
N VAL A 38 10.64 -1.33 3.59
CA VAL A 38 9.58 -1.63 2.63
C VAL A 38 8.33 -0.85 3.02
N THR A 39 7.78 -0.09 2.08
CA THR A 39 6.52 0.64 2.20
C THR A 39 5.55 0.09 1.14
N PRO A 40 4.68 -0.87 1.51
CA PRO A 40 3.73 -1.48 0.59
C PRO A 40 2.52 -0.58 0.35
N VAL A 41 2.03 -0.57 -0.88
CA VAL A 41 0.80 0.09 -1.30
C VAL A 41 0.01 -0.89 -2.16
N ASN A 42 -0.72 -1.77 -1.50
CA ASN A 42 -1.60 -2.76 -2.12
C ASN A 42 -3.04 -2.59 -1.59
N VAL A 43 -3.93 -3.55 -1.87
CA VAL A 43 -5.35 -3.50 -1.45
C VAL A 43 -5.55 -3.32 0.06
N ALA A 44 -4.55 -3.65 0.89
CA ALA A 44 -4.61 -3.41 2.33
C ALA A 44 -4.41 -1.94 2.71
N GLN A 45 -3.68 -1.16 1.90
CA GLN A 45 -3.48 0.27 2.10
C GLN A 45 -4.43 1.13 1.27
N ILE A 46 -4.78 0.68 0.06
CA ILE A 46 -5.74 1.34 -0.84
C ILE A 46 -6.82 0.33 -1.20
N ALA A 47 -7.96 0.40 -0.52
CA ALA A 47 -9.08 -0.53 -0.74
C ALA A 47 -9.58 -0.51 -2.21
N GLY A 48 -9.50 0.64 -2.87
CA GLY A 48 -9.86 0.85 -4.27
C GLY A 48 -9.02 0.08 -5.28
N LEU A 49 -7.87 -0.50 -4.90
CA LEU A 49 -7.08 -1.37 -5.78
C LEU A 49 -7.68 -2.77 -5.95
N ASN A 50 -8.67 -3.15 -5.14
CA ASN A 50 -9.30 -4.46 -5.24
C ASN A 50 -9.81 -4.70 -6.67
N THR A 51 -9.54 -5.88 -7.24
CA THR A 51 -9.89 -6.27 -8.63
C THR A 51 -9.19 -5.52 -9.78
N LEU A 52 -8.39 -4.48 -9.50
CA LEU A 52 -7.70 -3.70 -10.54
C LEU A 52 -6.34 -4.27 -10.98
N SER A 53 -5.88 -5.35 -10.34
CA SER A 53 -4.64 -6.06 -10.69
C SER A 53 -3.37 -5.20 -10.66
N ILE A 54 -3.37 -4.12 -9.87
CA ILE A 54 -2.21 -3.25 -9.68
C ILE A 54 -1.86 -3.14 -8.19
N SER A 55 -0.57 -2.97 -7.91
CA SER A 55 -0.03 -2.69 -6.58
C SER A 55 1.32 -1.99 -6.72
N MET A 56 1.78 -1.33 -5.67
CA MET A 56 3.07 -0.63 -5.64
C MET A 56 3.81 -0.94 -4.34
N VAL A 57 5.14 -0.85 -4.40
CA VAL A 57 6.00 -0.87 -3.22
C VAL A 57 7.10 0.16 -3.41
N ARG A 58 7.38 0.95 -2.37
CA ARG A 58 8.59 1.76 -2.27
C ARG A 58 9.55 1.04 -1.33
N ILE A 59 10.81 0.89 -1.75
CA ILE A 59 11.86 0.34 -0.89
C ILE A 59 12.96 1.38 -0.78
N ASP A 60 13.25 1.78 0.46
CA ASP A 60 14.35 2.68 0.77
C ASP A 60 15.51 1.88 1.35
N TYR A 61 16.73 2.08 0.83
CA TYR A 61 17.97 1.44 1.30
C TYR A 61 18.94 2.44 1.95
N ALA A 62 19.61 2.03 3.01
CA ALA A 62 20.80 2.67 3.56
C ALA A 62 22.05 2.16 2.83
N HIS A 63 23.18 2.81 3.03
CA HIS A 63 24.43 2.34 2.44
C HIS A 63 24.77 0.94 2.99
N GLY A 64 24.95 -0.03 2.09
CA GLY A 64 25.23 -1.43 2.44
C GLY A 64 23.99 -2.26 2.85
N GLY A 65 22.78 -1.71 2.75
CA GLY A 65 21.51 -2.44 2.87
C GLY A 65 21.02 -3.00 1.55
#